data_AF-A0A0D0C429-F1
#
_entry.id   AF-A0A0D0C429-F1
#
_cell.length_a   1.000
_cell.length_b   1.000
_cell.length_c   1.000
_cell.angle_alpha   90.00
_cell.angle_beta   90.00
_cell.angle_gamma   90.00
#
_symmetry.space_group_name_H-M   'P 1'
#
loop_
_entity.id
_entity.type
_entity.pdbx_description
1 polymer ?
#
loop_
_entity_poly.entity_id
_entity_poly.type
_entity_poly.pdbx_seq_one_letter_code
_entity_poly.pdbx_strand_id
1 'polypeptide(L)'
;MTYLSHELVSSLSPSKSEASPTLLEDIETMHRILKELESVRAYVAVIERTLTLSEGAVAQSRGTPSPLSKSSTSEYDRLSAFVSDVVRTCDSVQDIGSAEQSLHLVTFVRRIRDKTWLDIKGIFSAKLTSALEKLQWPMPVDYPTASVHDRKSFESAFRDLILLQEIGENIEGSTNQTEMGFQGLYPLETLAHAISLRFKYHFETERETNRLDKPEWYLSHIMNVAHDHRPFMDDVIQRLLLGTKYQRVNAWQNYITLLIPILERKLRRTVPTLLSYPALLAHTVYQALIFDSNMRELGYEFVVSAEAKKTEEKGGVSSVILCQKEWFDAWLEGEKKFAEDQYLEIISSSDAWHIVDDDSNDSDEHKLSRSIAELKATNSARRVKALVEQVTDRYSPLPSFAHRTRFLIHVQLPILEQYYSRVSSSLDAFETFSSALVRAVPGALGVEGAKTDSRKLTGGVEGSQRLCKALLSARYVESAMQRWGEEEFFLELWTEINHRATLRTRAEMHPSLPNAADHQSSKSDAPECTIFEELITQYTKLASRAEDMLVSQVCGETEAALKPHFVAITT
;
A
#
# COMPACT_ATOMS: atom_id res chain seq x y z
N MET A 1 57.20 -36.08 -66.27
CA MET A 1 56.63 -36.24 -64.93
C MET A 1 57.74 -36.54 -63.93
N THR A 2 58.57 -35.53 -63.64
CA THR A 2 59.74 -35.62 -62.74
C THR A 2 60.11 -34.21 -62.24
N TYR A 3 59.09 -33.44 -61.85
CA TYR A 3 59.30 -32.08 -61.30
C TYR A 3 58.33 -31.73 -60.16
N LEU A 4 57.49 -32.68 -59.71
CA LEU A 4 56.50 -32.45 -58.65
C LEU A 4 56.73 -33.32 -57.40
N SER A 5 57.87 -34.00 -57.30
CA SER A 5 58.17 -34.92 -56.19
C SER A 5 59.26 -34.43 -55.23
N HIS A 6 59.73 -33.18 -55.35
CA HIS A 6 60.83 -32.66 -54.53
C HIS A 6 60.46 -31.52 -53.56
N GLU A 7 59.19 -31.12 -53.51
CA GLU A 7 58.70 -30.10 -52.58
C GLU A 7 57.89 -30.67 -51.40
N LEU A 8 57.73 -31.99 -51.35
CA LEU A 8 57.23 -32.70 -50.18
C LEU A 8 58.41 -33.45 -49.55
N VAL A 9 58.65 -33.19 -48.27
CA VAL A 9 59.67 -33.77 -47.38
C VAL A 9 60.97 -32.94 -47.27
N SER A 10 61.00 -31.98 -46.35
CA SER A 10 61.94 -31.97 -45.22
C SER A 10 61.83 -30.69 -44.38
N SER A 11 61.35 -30.82 -43.14
CA SER A 11 61.89 -30.03 -42.02
C SER A 11 61.45 -30.63 -40.68
N LEU A 12 62.06 -31.77 -40.32
CA LEU A 12 62.15 -32.18 -38.91
C LEU A 12 63.32 -31.42 -38.27
N SER A 13 62.98 -30.48 -37.38
CA SER A 13 63.78 -29.91 -36.27
C SER A 13 64.82 -28.81 -36.58
N PRO A 14 65.31 -28.05 -35.57
CA PRO A 14 64.66 -26.85 -35.04
C PRO A 14 65.59 -25.64 -35.06
N SER A 15 65.15 -24.48 -35.55
CA SER A 15 65.85 -23.22 -35.27
C SER A 15 64.94 -21.99 -35.38
N LYS A 16 65.17 -21.06 -34.46
CA LYS A 16 64.50 -19.77 -34.35
C LYS A 16 64.84 -18.87 -35.54
N SER A 17 63.86 -18.61 -36.39
CA SER A 17 63.71 -17.39 -37.20
C SER A 17 62.34 -17.47 -37.85
N GLU A 18 61.62 -16.35 -37.93
CA GLU A 18 60.37 -16.14 -38.69
C GLU A 18 60.15 -17.21 -39.78
N ALA A 19 59.47 -18.30 -39.41
CA ALA A 19 59.17 -19.37 -40.33
C ALA A 19 58.02 -18.86 -41.18
N SER A 20 58.29 -18.58 -42.45
CA SER A 20 57.24 -18.37 -43.45
C SER A 20 56.30 -19.58 -43.39
N PRO A 21 55.00 -19.38 -43.20
CA PRO A 21 54.04 -20.48 -43.09
C PRO A 21 54.20 -21.43 -44.27
N THR A 22 54.11 -22.72 -44.02
CA THR A 22 54.14 -23.72 -45.09
C THR A 22 52.92 -23.54 -45.99
N LEU A 23 53.02 -23.93 -47.26
CA LEU A 23 51.89 -23.82 -48.21
C LEU A 23 50.63 -24.55 -47.72
N LEU A 24 50.80 -25.60 -46.89
CA LEU A 24 49.69 -26.30 -46.24
C LEU A 24 49.04 -25.45 -45.13
N GLU A 25 49.83 -24.77 -44.29
CA GLU A 25 49.35 -23.86 -43.26
C GLU A 25 48.64 -22.62 -43.87
N ASP A 26 49.13 -22.13 -45.02
CA ASP A 26 48.48 -21.06 -45.80
C ASP A 26 47.14 -21.50 -46.39
N ILE A 27 47.04 -22.74 -46.88
CA ILE A 27 45.78 -23.31 -47.38
C ILE A 27 44.79 -23.55 -46.23
N GLU A 28 45.25 -24.06 -45.09
CA GLU A 28 44.40 -24.27 -43.91
C GLU A 28 43.87 -22.96 -43.33
N THR A 29 44.71 -21.91 -43.29
CA THR A 29 44.27 -20.57 -42.87
C THR A 29 43.29 -19.95 -43.85
N MET A 30 43.54 -20.04 -45.17
CA MET A 30 42.57 -19.60 -46.17
C MET A 30 41.25 -20.38 -46.09
N HIS A 31 41.28 -21.68 -45.84
CA HIS A 31 40.08 -22.51 -45.68
C HIS A 31 39.30 -22.12 -44.41
N ARG A 32 39.99 -21.81 -43.31
CA ARG A 32 39.37 -21.30 -42.08
C ARG A 32 38.73 -19.94 -42.30
N ILE A 33 39.41 -19.02 -42.97
CA ILE A 33 38.86 -17.69 -43.33
C ILE A 33 37.63 -17.84 -44.23
N LEU A 34 37.67 -18.75 -45.20
CA LEU A 34 36.53 -19.00 -46.10
C LEU A 34 35.32 -19.53 -45.31
N LYS A 35 35.53 -20.48 -44.39
CA LYS A 35 34.49 -21.00 -43.50
C LYS A 35 33.94 -19.93 -42.54
N GLU A 36 34.78 -19.03 -42.05
CA GLU A 36 34.37 -17.87 -41.26
C GLU A 36 33.55 -16.87 -42.10
N LEU A 37 33.95 -16.59 -43.33
CA LEU A 37 33.18 -15.73 -44.25
C LEU A 37 31.83 -16.35 -44.63
N GLU A 38 31.76 -17.67 -44.82
CA GLU A 38 30.50 -18.37 -45.08
C GLU A 38 29.55 -18.31 -43.88
N SER A 39 30.08 -18.43 -42.66
CA SER A 39 29.26 -18.31 -41.44
C SER A 39 28.75 -16.89 -41.24
N VAL A 40 29.59 -15.87 -41.49
CA VAL A 40 29.18 -14.45 -41.47
C VAL A 40 28.14 -14.18 -42.55
N ARG A 41 28.29 -14.73 -43.77
CA ARG A 41 27.30 -14.59 -44.85
C ARG A 41 25.96 -15.19 -44.43
N ALA A 42 25.95 -16.39 -43.84
CA ALA A 42 24.73 -17.02 -43.35
C ALA A 42 24.07 -16.19 -42.23
N TYR A 43 24.87 -15.67 -41.30
CA TYR A 43 24.41 -14.78 -40.22
C TYR A 43 23.71 -13.52 -40.76
N VAL A 44 24.35 -12.84 -41.72
CA VAL A 44 23.78 -11.64 -42.37
C VAL A 44 22.52 -11.98 -43.17
N ALA A 45 22.51 -13.11 -43.88
CA ALA A 45 21.34 -13.54 -44.64
C ALA A 45 20.12 -13.81 -43.74
N VAL A 46 20.32 -14.38 -42.55
CA VAL A 46 19.24 -14.56 -41.56
C VAL A 46 18.69 -13.19 -41.14
N ILE A 47 19.56 -12.23 -40.81
CA ILE A 47 19.14 -10.87 -40.42
C ILE A 47 18.37 -10.17 -41.54
N GLU A 48 18.92 -10.17 -42.75
CA GLU A 48 18.28 -9.56 -43.92
C GLU A 48 16.89 -10.18 -44.16
N ARG A 49 16.78 -11.50 -44.09
CA ARG A 49 15.52 -12.19 -44.29
C ARG A 49 14.51 -11.87 -43.19
N THR A 50 14.93 -11.84 -41.93
CA THR A 50 14.06 -11.44 -40.80
C THR A 50 13.56 -10.01 -40.98
N LEU A 51 14.42 -9.07 -41.37
CA LEU A 51 14.04 -7.67 -41.60
C LEU A 51 13.07 -7.53 -42.77
N THR A 52 13.33 -8.21 -43.89
CA THR A 52 12.45 -8.18 -45.07
C THR A 52 11.05 -8.72 -44.74
N LEU A 53 10.97 -9.81 -43.97
CA LEU A 53 9.70 -10.38 -43.52
C LEU A 53 8.98 -9.45 -42.52
N SER A 54 9.73 -8.78 -41.64
CA SER A 54 9.20 -7.77 -40.72
C SER A 54 8.58 -6.59 -41.46
N GLU A 55 9.30 -6.00 -42.43
CA GLU A 55 8.80 -4.91 -43.26
C GLU A 55 7.58 -5.33 -44.08
N GLY A 56 7.60 -6.54 -44.65
CA GLY A 56 6.48 -7.11 -45.38
C GLY A 56 5.22 -7.26 -44.52
N ALA A 57 5.36 -7.73 -43.27
CA ALA A 57 4.24 -7.87 -42.34
C ALA A 57 3.64 -6.52 -41.93
N VAL A 58 4.49 -5.51 -41.69
CA VAL A 58 4.02 -4.14 -41.40
C VAL A 58 3.35 -3.51 -42.62
N ALA A 59 3.88 -3.71 -43.83
CA ALA A 59 3.27 -3.22 -45.06
C ALA A 59 1.90 -3.89 -45.32
N GLN A 60 1.80 -5.21 -45.13
CA GLN A 60 0.55 -5.96 -45.25
C GLN A 60 -0.53 -5.38 -44.32
N SER A 61 -0.22 -5.22 -43.03
CA SER A 61 -1.17 -4.73 -42.03
C SER A 61 -1.68 -3.31 -42.29
N ARG A 62 -0.89 -2.43 -42.94
CA ARG A 62 -1.34 -1.09 -43.36
C ARG A 62 -2.39 -1.16 -44.47
N GLY A 63 -2.22 -2.06 -45.43
CA GLY A 63 -3.09 -2.22 -46.60
C GLY A 63 -4.34 -3.07 -46.39
N THR A 64 -4.46 -3.76 -45.24
CA THR A 64 -5.57 -4.67 -44.98
C THR A 64 -6.91 -3.94 -44.83
N PRO A 65 -7.95 -4.33 -45.62
CA PRO A 65 -9.32 -3.85 -45.44
C PRO A 65 -10.03 -4.56 -44.26
N SER A 66 -10.97 -3.88 -43.61
CA SER A 66 -11.83 -4.47 -42.58
C SER A 66 -12.94 -5.33 -43.23
N PRO A 67 -13.38 -6.45 -42.61
CA PRO A 67 -12.89 -7.02 -41.35
C PRO A 67 -11.58 -7.81 -41.50
N LEU A 68 -10.78 -7.83 -40.44
CA LEU A 68 -9.57 -8.66 -40.38
C LEU A 68 -9.86 -10.17 -40.55
N SER A 69 -9.01 -10.86 -41.30
CA SER A 69 -9.03 -12.31 -41.45
C SER A 69 -7.68 -12.91 -41.08
N LYS A 70 -7.61 -14.23 -40.86
CA LYS A 70 -6.33 -14.92 -40.60
C LYS A 70 -5.30 -14.73 -41.72
N SER A 71 -5.75 -14.54 -42.95
CA SER A 71 -4.86 -14.21 -44.08
C SER A 71 -4.23 -12.82 -44.01
N SER A 72 -4.78 -11.92 -43.18
CA SER A 72 -4.26 -10.56 -43.01
C SER A 72 -2.94 -10.47 -42.25
N THR A 73 -2.56 -11.54 -41.55
CA THR A 73 -1.30 -11.65 -40.78
C THR A 73 -0.35 -12.70 -41.36
N SER A 74 -0.56 -13.15 -42.60
CA SER A 74 0.19 -14.27 -43.17
C SER A 74 1.70 -14.01 -43.28
N GLU A 75 2.13 -12.76 -43.52
CA GLU A 75 3.56 -12.43 -43.51
C GLU A 75 4.15 -12.43 -42.11
N TYR A 76 3.35 -12.08 -41.08
CA TYR A 76 3.77 -12.22 -39.68
C TYR A 76 3.86 -13.69 -39.26
N ASP A 77 2.94 -14.55 -39.71
CA ASP A 77 3.04 -16.00 -39.47
C ASP A 77 4.32 -16.59 -40.09
N ARG A 78 4.68 -16.14 -41.30
CA ARG A 78 5.95 -16.52 -41.95
C ARG A 78 7.16 -16.03 -41.17
N LEU A 79 7.13 -14.80 -40.66
CA LEU A 79 8.18 -14.26 -39.79
C LEU A 79 8.31 -15.12 -38.51
N SER A 80 7.19 -15.43 -37.85
CA SER A 80 7.16 -16.20 -36.61
C SER A 80 7.66 -17.64 -36.83
N ALA A 81 7.25 -18.29 -37.91
CA ALA A 81 7.75 -19.61 -38.31
C ALA A 81 9.25 -19.58 -38.60
N PHE A 82 9.72 -18.58 -39.38
CA PHE A 82 11.14 -18.40 -39.68
C PHE A 82 11.98 -18.17 -38.42
N VAL A 83 11.52 -17.31 -37.51
CA VAL A 83 12.17 -17.09 -36.21
C VAL A 83 12.24 -18.39 -35.41
N SER A 84 11.14 -19.16 -35.37
CA SER A 84 11.09 -20.43 -34.64
C SER A 84 12.04 -21.48 -35.23
N ASP A 85 12.16 -21.55 -36.55
CA ASP A 85 13.11 -22.42 -37.24
C ASP A 85 14.56 -21.99 -36.95
N VAL A 86 14.88 -20.69 -37.03
CA VAL A 86 16.21 -20.15 -36.70
C VAL A 86 16.59 -20.46 -35.26
N VAL A 87 15.66 -20.29 -34.32
CA VAL A 87 15.86 -20.62 -32.90
C VAL A 87 16.16 -22.12 -32.75
N ARG A 88 15.32 -22.99 -33.31
CA ARG A 88 15.52 -24.45 -33.22
C ARG A 88 16.87 -24.88 -33.80
N THR A 89 17.27 -24.32 -34.93
CA THR A 89 18.58 -24.62 -35.54
C THR A 89 19.72 -24.12 -34.67
N CYS A 90 19.63 -22.93 -34.08
CA CYS A 90 20.64 -22.41 -33.16
C CYS A 90 20.76 -23.24 -31.88
N ASP A 91 19.63 -23.66 -31.31
CA ASP A 91 19.59 -24.47 -30.09
C ASP A 91 20.22 -25.86 -30.33
N SER A 92 19.98 -26.47 -31.51
CA SER A 92 20.61 -27.75 -31.89
C SER A 92 22.13 -27.70 -32.07
N VAL A 93 22.70 -26.50 -32.25
CA VAL A 93 24.15 -26.29 -32.42
C VAL A 93 24.84 -26.04 -31.06
N GLN A 94 24.10 -25.55 -30.05
CA GLN A 94 24.63 -25.30 -28.70
C GLN A 94 24.89 -26.58 -27.90
N ASP A 95 24.20 -27.69 -28.18
CA ASP A 95 24.46 -29.00 -27.54
C ASP A 95 25.88 -29.55 -27.83
N ILE A 96 26.63 -28.93 -28.74
CA ILE A 96 27.98 -29.36 -29.16
C ILE A 96 29.08 -28.44 -28.56
N GLY A 97 28.73 -27.32 -27.91
CA GLY A 97 29.73 -26.41 -27.32
C GLY A 97 29.16 -25.43 -26.29
N SER A 98 29.76 -25.43 -25.09
CA SER A 98 29.67 -24.47 -23.97
C SER A 98 28.31 -23.76 -23.77
N ALA A 99 27.54 -24.25 -22.80
CA ALA A 99 26.13 -23.95 -22.52
C ALA A 99 25.76 -22.54 -21.99
N GLU A 100 26.62 -21.52 -22.06
CA GLU A 100 26.40 -20.29 -21.26
C GLU A 100 26.10 -18.99 -22.04
N GLN A 101 26.04 -19.00 -23.38
CA GLN A 101 25.71 -17.77 -24.14
C GLN A 101 24.65 -18.03 -25.21
N SER A 102 23.40 -17.64 -24.93
CA SER A 102 22.38 -17.52 -25.97
C SER A 102 22.93 -16.65 -27.10
N LEU A 103 23.03 -17.19 -28.31
CA LEU A 103 23.59 -16.46 -29.44
C LEU A 103 22.88 -15.11 -29.59
N HIS A 104 23.64 -14.01 -29.67
CA HIS A 104 23.07 -12.66 -29.86
C HIS A 104 22.10 -12.58 -31.05
N LEU A 105 22.28 -13.44 -32.06
CA LEU A 105 21.37 -13.60 -33.20
C LEU A 105 19.95 -14.02 -32.75
N VAL A 106 19.84 -15.01 -31.87
CA VAL A 106 18.57 -15.52 -31.36
C VAL A 106 17.83 -14.41 -30.60
N THR A 107 18.53 -13.69 -29.73
CA THR A 107 17.96 -12.54 -29.00
C THR A 107 17.51 -11.44 -29.96
N PHE A 108 18.31 -11.15 -30.99
CA PHE A 108 18.00 -10.12 -31.98
C PHE A 108 16.79 -10.47 -32.84
N VAL A 109 16.72 -11.70 -33.38
CA VAL A 109 15.62 -12.16 -34.24
C VAL A 109 14.30 -12.27 -33.45
N ARG A 110 14.34 -12.75 -32.20
CA ARG A 110 13.18 -12.71 -31.28
C ARG A 110 12.71 -11.27 -31.05
N ARG A 111 13.64 -10.35 -30.77
CA ARG A 111 13.32 -8.92 -30.59
C ARG A 111 12.67 -8.31 -31.84
N ILE A 112 13.11 -8.66 -33.05
CA ILE A 112 12.45 -8.18 -34.28
C ILE A 112 11.04 -8.72 -34.38
N ARG A 113 10.81 -10.02 -34.15
CA ARG A 113 9.47 -10.61 -34.15
C ARG A 113 8.54 -9.86 -33.19
N ASP A 114 8.96 -9.70 -31.94
CA ASP A 114 8.15 -9.08 -30.89
C ASP A 114 7.87 -7.60 -31.21
N LYS A 115 8.90 -6.87 -31.69
CA LYS A 115 8.75 -5.49 -32.16
C LYS A 115 7.78 -5.40 -33.35
N THR A 116 7.86 -6.32 -34.30
CA THR A 116 6.98 -6.35 -35.48
C THR A 116 5.53 -6.50 -35.06
N TRP A 117 5.23 -7.37 -34.08
CA TRP A 117 3.88 -7.51 -33.53
C TRP A 117 3.38 -6.23 -32.86
N LEU A 118 4.25 -5.58 -32.06
CA LEU A 118 3.94 -4.29 -31.44
C LEU A 118 3.67 -3.19 -32.49
N ASP A 119 4.43 -3.16 -33.58
CA ASP A 119 4.25 -2.21 -34.67
C ASP A 119 2.92 -2.47 -35.42
N ILE A 120 2.56 -3.73 -35.67
CA ILE A 120 1.25 -4.13 -36.22
C ILE A 120 0.11 -3.69 -35.30
N LYS A 121 0.22 -4.01 -34.00
CA LYS A 121 -0.74 -3.55 -32.97
C LYS A 121 -0.86 -2.02 -32.98
N GLY A 122 0.26 -1.31 -33.06
CA GLY A 122 0.30 0.15 -33.15
C GLY A 122 -0.49 0.71 -34.33
N ILE A 123 -0.45 0.06 -35.49
CA ILE A 123 -1.24 0.47 -36.68
C ILE A 123 -2.74 0.37 -36.41
N PHE A 124 -3.21 -0.76 -35.87
CA PHE A 124 -4.65 -0.94 -35.59
C PHE A 124 -5.11 -0.09 -34.41
N SER A 125 -4.29 0.09 -33.38
CA SER A 125 -4.54 1.05 -32.30
C SER A 125 -4.66 2.47 -32.83
N ALA A 126 -3.81 2.90 -33.78
CA ALA A 126 -3.92 4.24 -34.39
C ALA A 126 -5.22 4.42 -35.20
N LYS A 127 -5.66 3.38 -35.93
CA LYS A 127 -6.97 3.37 -36.61
C LYS A 127 -8.12 3.54 -35.61
N LEU A 128 -8.07 2.82 -34.48
CA LEU A 128 -9.06 2.95 -33.41
C LEU A 128 -9.02 4.32 -32.75
N THR A 129 -7.85 4.88 -32.44
CA THR A 129 -7.69 6.23 -31.89
C THR A 129 -8.32 7.28 -32.82
N SER A 130 -8.07 7.19 -34.13
CA SER A 130 -8.64 8.12 -35.11
C SER A 130 -10.17 8.04 -35.17
N ALA A 131 -10.75 6.86 -34.95
CA ALA A 131 -12.20 6.69 -34.86
C ALA A 131 -12.77 7.23 -33.53
N LEU A 132 -12.05 7.01 -32.43
CA LEU A 132 -12.40 7.50 -31.09
C LEU A 132 -12.37 9.03 -30.98
N GLU A 133 -11.44 9.70 -31.67
CA GLU A 133 -11.39 11.17 -31.75
C GLU A 133 -12.67 11.76 -32.34
N LYS A 134 -13.27 11.11 -33.35
CA LYS A 134 -14.56 11.53 -33.93
C LYS A 134 -15.72 11.40 -32.94
N LEU A 135 -15.59 10.48 -31.98
CA LEU A 135 -16.52 10.30 -30.86
C LEU A 135 -16.19 11.21 -29.66
N GLN A 136 -15.24 12.14 -29.79
CA GLN A 136 -14.77 13.03 -28.73
C GLN A 136 -14.12 12.34 -27.52
N TRP A 137 -13.68 11.08 -27.68
CA TRP A 137 -12.90 10.41 -26.64
C TRP A 137 -11.60 11.18 -26.35
N PRO A 138 -11.16 11.36 -25.09
CA PRO A 138 -11.63 10.73 -23.86
C PRO A 138 -12.59 11.60 -23.03
N MET A 139 -13.42 12.44 -23.65
CA MET A 139 -14.57 13.03 -22.96
C MET A 139 -15.72 12.02 -22.89
N PRO A 140 -16.70 12.20 -21.99
CA PRO A 140 -17.89 11.34 -21.94
C PRO A 140 -18.56 11.26 -23.30
N VAL A 141 -18.69 10.05 -23.83
CA VAL A 141 -19.17 9.80 -25.19
C VAL A 141 -20.69 9.66 -25.18
N ASP A 142 -21.38 10.61 -25.79
CA ASP A 142 -22.81 10.49 -26.12
C ASP A 142 -22.98 9.66 -27.41
N TYR A 143 -22.87 8.35 -27.25
CA TYR A 143 -22.91 7.42 -28.38
C TYR A 143 -24.19 7.53 -29.23
N PRO A 144 -25.40 7.70 -28.64
CA PRO A 144 -26.65 7.89 -29.39
C PRO A 144 -26.75 9.16 -30.25
N THR A 145 -25.92 10.18 -30.06
CA THR A 145 -25.92 11.38 -30.91
C THR A 145 -24.83 11.37 -31.98
N ALA A 146 -23.79 10.54 -31.84
CA ALA A 146 -22.73 10.39 -32.84
C ALA A 146 -23.27 9.94 -34.21
N SER A 147 -22.63 10.32 -35.31
CA SER A 147 -23.08 9.93 -36.65
C SER A 147 -23.04 8.41 -36.85
N VAL A 148 -23.97 7.86 -37.65
CA VAL A 148 -24.00 6.41 -37.95
C VAL A 148 -22.70 5.95 -38.63
N HIS A 149 -22.10 6.81 -39.45
CA HIS A 149 -20.83 6.53 -40.10
C HIS A 149 -19.69 6.40 -39.07
N ASP A 150 -19.59 7.33 -38.13
CA ASP A 150 -18.50 7.33 -37.14
C ASP A 150 -18.64 6.18 -36.14
N ARG A 151 -19.88 5.82 -35.76
CA ARG A 151 -20.17 4.60 -34.98
C ARG A 151 -19.68 3.35 -35.71
N LYS A 152 -20.06 3.17 -36.97
CA LYS A 152 -19.62 2.00 -37.76
C LYS A 152 -18.10 1.95 -37.93
N SER A 153 -17.46 3.10 -38.13
CA SER A 153 -16.00 3.20 -38.22
C SER A 153 -15.34 2.77 -36.90
N PHE A 154 -15.87 3.21 -35.76
CA PHE A 154 -15.40 2.81 -34.44
C PHE A 154 -15.61 1.31 -34.18
N GLU A 155 -16.82 0.80 -34.41
CA GLU A 155 -17.14 -0.61 -34.18
C GLU A 155 -16.28 -1.55 -35.05
N SER A 156 -16.01 -1.16 -36.30
CA SER A 156 -15.13 -1.90 -37.19
C SER A 156 -13.69 -1.91 -36.68
N ALA A 157 -13.14 -0.75 -36.31
CA ALA A 157 -11.78 -0.66 -35.77
C ALA A 157 -11.62 -1.41 -34.44
N PHE A 158 -12.64 -1.38 -33.60
CA PHE A 158 -12.67 -2.13 -32.34
C PHE A 158 -12.64 -3.64 -32.59
N ARG A 159 -13.52 -4.15 -33.48
CA ARG A 159 -13.58 -5.57 -33.85
C ARG A 159 -12.28 -6.05 -34.48
N ASP A 160 -11.70 -5.25 -35.37
CA ASP A 160 -10.40 -5.55 -35.98
C ASP A 160 -9.32 -5.75 -34.91
N LEU A 161 -9.25 -4.86 -33.94
CA LEU A 161 -8.24 -4.95 -32.89
C LEU A 161 -8.47 -6.12 -31.92
N ILE A 162 -9.74 -6.51 -31.68
CA ILE A 162 -10.06 -7.78 -31.00
C ILE A 162 -9.58 -8.97 -31.83
N LEU A 163 -9.91 -9.03 -33.12
CA LEU A 163 -9.50 -10.14 -34.00
C LEU A 163 -7.97 -10.26 -34.07
N LEU A 164 -7.25 -9.13 -34.07
CA LEU A 164 -5.79 -9.13 -33.98
C LEU A 164 -5.30 -9.80 -32.69
N GLN A 165 -5.92 -9.52 -31.55
CA GLN A 165 -5.61 -10.18 -30.28
C GLN A 165 -5.92 -11.68 -30.34
N GLU A 166 -7.03 -12.07 -30.97
CA GLU A 166 -7.37 -13.47 -31.18
C GLU A 166 -6.33 -14.20 -32.03
N ILE A 167 -5.83 -13.55 -33.07
CA ILE A 167 -4.76 -14.08 -33.91
C ILE A 167 -3.45 -14.22 -33.12
N GLY A 168 -3.06 -13.19 -32.35
CA GLY A 168 -1.85 -13.22 -31.54
C GLY A 168 -1.82 -14.36 -30.52
N GLU A 169 -2.91 -14.55 -29.79
CA GLU A 169 -3.04 -15.64 -28.81
C GLU A 169 -2.95 -17.04 -29.46
N ASN A 170 -3.39 -17.18 -30.72
CA ASN A 170 -3.25 -18.44 -31.45
C ASN A 170 -1.81 -18.70 -31.91
N ILE A 171 -1.04 -17.64 -32.21
CA ILE A 171 0.35 -17.74 -32.70
C ILE A 171 1.32 -18.05 -31.57
N GLU A 172 1.14 -17.43 -30.40
CA GLU A 172 2.02 -17.64 -29.24
C GLU A 172 1.81 -19.00 -28.56
N GLY A 173 0.77 -19.75 -28.97
CA GLY A 173 0.33 -20.97 -28.31
C GLY A 173 -0.27 -20.68 -26.94
N SER A 174 -1.25 -21.47 -26.51
CA SER A 174 -1.93 -21.32 -25.22
C SER A 174 -1.02 -21.53 -23.97
N THR A 175 0.30 -21.54 -24.16
CA THR A 175 1.34 -22.01 -23.24
C THR A 175 1.80 -20.99 -22.21
N ASN A 176 1.43 -19.70 -22.33
CA ASN A 176 1.81 -18.66 -21.36
C ASN A 176 0.62 -18.05 -20.59
N GLN A 177 -0.59 -18.59 -20.73
CA GLN A 177 -1.79 -18.04 -20.08
C GLN A 177 -1.82 -18.27 -18.55
N THR A 178 -0.90 -19.08 -18.00
CA THR A 178 -0.98 -19.53 -16.60
C THR A 178 -0.01 -18.87 -15.63
N GLU A 179 0.96 -18.05 -16.07
CA GLU A 179 2.00 -17.55 -15.13
C GLU A 179 2.29 -16.05 -15.16
N MET A 180 1.71 -15.24 -16.05
CA MET A 180 2.05 -13.80 -16.14
C MET A 180 0.82 -12.89 -16.26
N GLY A 181 0.19 -12.60 -15.12
CA GLY A 181 -0.61 -11.39 -14.92
C GLY A 181 -1.88 -11.22 -15.76
N PHE A 182 -2.63 -10.17 -15.44
CA PHE A 182 -3.79 -9.74 -16.21
C PHE A 182 -3.35 -9.27 -17.61
N GLN A 183 -3.85 -9.92 -18.67
CA GLN A 183 -3.65 -9.48 -20.06
C GLN A 183 -4.81 -8.57 -20.48
N GLY A 184 -4.52 -7.29 -20.67
CA GLY A 184 -5.50 -6.31 -21.13
C GLY A 184 -6.01 -6.60 -22.53
N LEU A 185 -7.26 -6.26 -22.81
CA LEU A 185 -7.75 -6.31 -24.19
C LEU A 185 -7.13 -5.16 -25.00
N TYR A 186 -6.58 -5.45 -26.19
CA TYR A 186 -5.90 -4.44 -27.03
C TYR A 186 -6.74 -3.17 -27.29
N PRO A 187 -8.07 -3.26 -27.55
CA PRO A 187 -8.89 -2.05 -27.68
C PRO A 187 -9.01 -1.25 -26.37
N LEU A 188 -9.11 -1.94 -25.23
CA LEU A 188 -9.21 -1.28 -23.93
C LEU A 188 -7.89 -0.61 -23.54
N GLU A 189 -6.75 -1.21 -23.91
CA GLU A 189 -5.44 -0.58 -23.76
C GLU A 189 -5.33 0.70 -24.60
N THR A 190 -5.89 0.70 -25.80
CA THR A 190 -5.94 1.88 -26.67
C THR A 190 -6.79 2.99 -26.05
N LEU A 191 -7.96 2.64 -25.50
CA LEU A 191 -8.82 3.56 -24.75
C LEU A 191 -8.12 4.14 -23.51
N ALA A 192 -7.41 3.29 -22.75
CA ALA A 192 -6.67 3.68 -21.56
C ALA A 192 -5.44 4.56 -21.88
N HIS A 193 -4.82 4.37 -23.05
CA HIS A 193 -3.65 5.13 -23.48
C HIS A 193 -3.93 6.64 -23.54
N ALA A 194 -5.10 7.04 -24.05
CA ALA A 194 -5.50 8.45 -24.11
C ALA A 194 -5.60 9.08 -22.72
N ILE A 195 -6.11 8.34 -21.74
CA ILE A 195 -6.15 8.76 -20.32
C ILE A 195 -4.74 8.86 -19.76
N SER A 196 -3.90 7.86 -20.03
CA SER A 196 -2.51 7.87 -19.57
C SER A 196 -1.74 9.08 -20.08
N LEU A 197 -1.95 9.49 -21.34
CA LEU A 197 -1.30 10.67 -21.90
C LEU A 197 -1.77 11.96 -21.21
N ARG A 198 -3.08 12.11 -20.99
CA ARG A 198 -3.64 13.26 -20.24
C ARG A 198 -3.14 13.28 -18.79
N PHE A 199 -3.12 12.13 -18.12
CA PHE A 199 -2.60 12.00 -16.77
C PHE A 199 -1.14 12.45 -16.70
N LYS A 200 -0.28 11.94 -17.61
CA LYS A 200 1.13 12.34 -17.68
C LYS A 200 1.27 13.85 -17.84
N TYR A 201 0.50 14.44 -18.75
CA TYR A 201 0.53 15.88 -18.98
C TYR A 201 0.18 16.67 -17.71
N HIS A 202 -0.88 16.32 -16.99
CA HIS A 202 -1.32 17.07 -15.80
C HIS A 202 -0.52 16.75 -14.53
N PHE A 203 -0.07 15.52 -14.35
CA PHE A 203 0.45 15.02 -13.06
C PHE A 203 1.88 14.48 -13.13
N GLU A 204 2.54 14.49 -14.28
CA GLU A 204 3.95 14.10 -14.43
C GLU A 204 4.82 15.15 -15.13
N THR A 205 4.29 16.34 -15.44
CA THR A 205 5.07 17.47 -15.98
C THR A 205 5.11 18.65 -15.01
N GLU A 206 5.80 19.73 -15.37
CA GLU A 206 5.92 20.98 -14.61
C GLU A 206 4.63 21.82 -14.65
N ARG A 207 3.48 21.18 -14.39
CA ARG A 207 2.18 21.85 -14.28
C ARG A 207 1.86 22.15 -12.83
N GLU A 208 1.10 23.22 -12.61
CA GLU A 208 0.57 23.57 -11.28
C GLU A 208 -0.29 22.47 -10.66
N THR A 209 -0.82 21.56 -11.50
CA THR A 209 -1.59 20.38 -11.08
C THR A 209 -0.72 19.24 -10.52
N ASN A 210 0.59 19.25 -10.76
CA ASN A 210 1.52 18.23 -10.26
C ASN A 210 2.07 18.62 -8.88
N ARG A 211 1.19 18.59 -7.88
CA ARG A 211 1.51 18.97 -6.50
C ARG A 211 1.72 17.76 -5.59
N LEU A 212 2.80 17.78 -4.83
CA LEU A 212 3.13 16.74 -3.86
C LEU A 212 2.18 16.74 -2.65
N ASP A 213 1.68 17.91 -2.28
CA ASP A 213 0.75 18.11 -1.16
C ASP A 213 -0.72 17.86 -1.52
N LYS A 214 -1.01 17.59 -2.80
CA LYS A 214 -2.36 17.36 -3.33
C LYS A 214 -2.52 16.01 -4.03
N PRO A 215 -2.24 14.88 -3.36
CA PRO A 215 -2.42 13.55 -3.93
C PRO A 215 -3.88 13.27 -4.33
N GLU A 216 -4.84 13.93 -3.68
CA GLU A 216 -6.27 13.82 -3.99
C GLU A 216 -6.60 14.21 -5.44
N TRP A 217 -5.81 15.08 -6.08
CA TRP A 217 -6.11 15.56 -7.44
C TRP A 217 -5.94 14.47 -8.49
N TYR A 218 -4.82 13.74 -8.46
CA TYR A 218 -4.57 12.69 -9.45
C TYR A 218 -5.39 11.43 -9.16
N LEU A 219 -5.69 11.15 -7.87
CA LEU A 219 -6.57 10.06 -7.46
C LEU A 219 -8.01 10.33 -7.91
N SER A 220 -8.53 11.52 -7.60
CA SER A 220 -9.89 11.93 -8.01
C SER A 220 -10.02 12.00 -9.53
N HIS A 221 -8.96 12.35 -10.25
CA HIS A 221 -8.98 12.33 -11.72
C HIS A 221 -9.29 10.94 -12.27
N ILE A 222 -8.58 9.90 -11.80
CA ILE A 222 -8.83 8.53 -12.26
C ILE A 222 -10.18 8.02 -11.76
N MET A 223 -10.60 8.41 -10.55
CA MET A 223 -11.93 8.10 -10.04
C MET A 223 -13.05 8.67 -10.93
N ASN A 224 -12.95 9.95 -11.30
CA ASN A 224 -13.93 10.59 -12.17
C ASN A 224 -13.93 9.95 -13.56
N VAL A 225 -12.76 9.61 -14.11
CA VAL A 225 -12.66 8.84 -15.37
C VAL A 225 -13.38 7.49 -15.25
N ALA A 226 -13.22 6.79 -14.11
CA ALA A 226 -13.87 5.52 -13.89
C ALA A 226 -15.40 5.63 -13.84
N HIS A 227 -15.90 6.67 -13.17
CA HIS A 227 -17.31 6.99 -13.08
C HIS A 227 -17.90 7.42 -14.43
N ASP A 228 -17.29 8.43 -15.06
CA ASP A 228 -17.84 9.10 -16.24
C ASP A 228 -17.80 8.22 -17.49
N HIS A 229 -16.84 7.31 -17.59
CA HIS A 229 -16.74 6.37 -18.72
C HIS A 229 -17.55 5.09 -18.51
N ARG A 230 -18.12 4.87 -17.32
CA ARG A 230 -18.90 3.65 -17.03
C ARG A 230 -20.05 3.43 -18.00
N PRO A 231 -20.92 4.41 -18.30
CA PRO A 231 -22.02 4.18 -19.25
C PRO A 231 -21.51 3.74 -20.62
N PHE A 232 -20.44 4.34 -21.13
CA PHE A 232 -19.86 3.94 -22.41
C PHE A 232 -19.30 2.50 -22.38
N MET A 233 -18.66 2.10 -21.27
CA MET A 233 -18.14 0.75 -21.10
C MET A 233 -19.25 -0.30 -21.00
N ASP A 234 -20.25 -0.06 -20.13
CA ASP A 234 -21.33 -1.00 -19.85
C ASP A 234 -22.31 -1.12 -21.02
N ASP A 235 -22.61 -0.01 -21.70
CA ASP A 235 -23.53 -0.02 -22.82
C ASP A 235 -22.83 -0.37 -24.13
N VAL A 236 -21.82 0.39 -24.55
CA VAL A 236 -21.29 0.27 -25.92
C VAL A 236 -20.26 -0.84 -26.01
N ILE A 237 -19.23 -0.79 -25.16
CA ILE A 237 -18.10 -1.71 -25.23
C ILE A 237 -18.52 -3.13 -24.86
N GLN A 238 -19.29 -3.31 -23.79
CA GLN A 238 -19.76 -4.63 -23.38
C GLN A 238 -20.55 -5.32 -24.49
N ARG A 239 -21.43 -4.58 -25.21
CA ARG A 239 -22.17 -5.11 -26.35
C ARG A 239 -21.27 -5.56 -27.50
N LEU A 240 -20.17 -4.86 -27.75
CA LEU A 240 -19.18 -5.27 -28.75
C LEU A 240 -18.43 -6.54 -28.32
N LEU A 241 -18.13 -6.70 -27.04
CA LEU A 241 -17.46 -7.89 -26.51
C LEU A 241 -18.35 -9.14 -26.54
N LEU A 242 -19.67 -9.01 -26.37
CA LEU A 242 -20.61 -10.14 -26.42
C LEU A 242 -20.53 -10.94 -27.73
N GLY A 243 -20.13 -10.30 -28.83
CA GLY A 243 -19.97 -10.95 -30.14
C GLY A 243 -18.60 -11.61 -30.36
N THR A 244 -17.77 -11.74 -29.32
CA THR A 244 -16.36 -12.17 -29.42
C THR A 244 -16.04 -13.27 -28.40
N LYS A 245 -14.84 -13.88 -28.46
CA LYS A 245 -14.45 -14.87 -27.46
C LYS A 245 -14.36 -14.31 -26.03
N TYR A 246 -14.28 -12.99 -25.88
CA TYR A 246 -14.16 -12.29 -24.60
C TYR A 246 -15.52 -11.88 -23.99
N GLN A 247 -16.63 -12.49 -24.42
CA GLN A 247 -17.99 -12.17 -23.93
C GLN A 247 -18.18 -12.23 -22.41
N ARG A 248 -17.34 -12.99 -21.69
CA ARG A 248 -17.37 -13.11 -20.22
C ARG A 248 -16.55 -12.03 -19.49
N VAL A 249 -15.78 -11.25 -20.22
CA VAL A 249 -14.97 -10.16 -19.66
C VAL A 249 -15.88 -8.97 -19.40
N ASN A 250 -15.82 -8.44 -18.18
CA ASN A 250 -16.44 -7.16 -17.86
C ASN A 250 -15.56 -6.03 -18.41
N ALA A 251 -16.10 -5.25 -19.37
CA ALA A 251 -15.39 -4.19 -20.06
C ALA A 251 -14.91 -3.10 -19.11
N TRP A 252 -15.79 -2.63 -18.21
CA TRP A 252 -15.48 -1.59 -17.24
C TRP A 252 -14.39 -2.04 -16.27
N GLN A 253 -14.52 -3.22 -15.69
CA GLN A 253 -13.54 -3.82 -14.78
C GLN A 253 -12.15 -3.95 -15.43
N ASN A 254 -12.10 -4.44 -16.67
CA ASN A 254 -10.85 -4.59 -17.41
C ASN A 254 -10.23 -3.22 -17.74
N TYR A 255 -11.06 -2.26 -18.14
CA TYR A 255 -10.63 -0.89 -18.42
C TYR A 255 -10.05 -0.20 -17.18
N ILE A 256 -10.70 -0.28 -16.03
CA ILE A 256 -10.17 0.28 -14.77
C ILE A 256 -8.87 -0.39 -14.37
N THR A 257 -8.78 -1.72 -14.51
CA THR A 257 -7.53 -2.47 -14.23
C THR A 257 -6.36 -1.97 -15.07
N LEU A 258 -6.59 -1.48 -16.28
CA LEU A 258 -5.56 -0.85 -17.12
C LEU A 258 -5.18 0.57 -16.68
N LEU A 259 -6.04 1.26 -15.93
CA LEU A 259 -5.77 2.60 -15.40
C LEU A 259 -5.02 2.57 -14.06
N ILE A 260 -5.25 1.57 -13.21
CA ILE A 260 -4.59 1.43 -11.90
C ILE A 260 -3.06 1.57 -11.96
N PRO A 261 -2.33 0.92 -12.89
CA PRO A 261 -0.87 1.04 -12.99
C PRO A 261 -0.34 2.47 -13.20
N ILE A 262 -1.18 3.39 -13.69
CA ILE A 262 -0.83 4.81 -13.81
C ILE A 262 -0.62 5.41 -12.41
N LEU A 263 -1.55 5.14 -11.50
CA LEU A 263 -1.50 5.61 -10.11
C LEU A 263 -0.35 4.94 -9.36
N GLU A 264 -0.18 3.63 -9.53
CA GLU A 264 0.90 2.89 -8.87
C GLU A 264 2.27 3.45 -9.27
N ARG A 265 2.50 3.72 -10.56
CA ARG A 265 3.74 4.31 -11.05
C ARG A 265 3.96 5.70 -10.48
N LYS A 266 2.92 6.54 -10.43
CA LYS A 266 2.98 7.87 -9.84
C LYS A 266 3.39 7.80 -8.37
N LEU A 267 2.76 6.92 -7.59
CA LEU A 267 3.09 6.71 -6.18
C LEU A 267 4.52 6.20 -6.00
N ARG A 268 4.95 5.20 -6.76
CA ARG A 268 6.33 4.66 -6.67
C ARG A 268 7.41 5.71 -6.90
N ARG A 269 7.13 6.72 -7.73
CA ARG A 269 8.04 7.86 -7.96
C ARG A 269 7.93 8.93 -6.87
N THR A 270 6.73 9.14 -6.34
CA THR A 270 6.43 10.27 -5.45
C THR A 270 6.76 9.97 -3.99
N VAL A 271 6.34 8.80 -3.48
CA VAL A 271 6.47 8.42 -2.07
C VAL A 271 7.91 8.49 -1.54
N PRO A 272 8.96 8.05 -2.27
CA PRO A 272 10.34 8.20 -1.80
C PRO A 272 10.72 9.64 -1.45
N THR A 273 10.15 10.63 -2.13
CA THR A 273 10.40 12.06 -1.85
C THR A 273 9.63 12.58 -0.64
N LEU A 274 8.58 11.87 -0.21
CA LEU A 274 7.73 12.25 0.92
C LEU A 274 8.22 11.65 2.25
N LEU A 275 9.18 10.72 2.24
CA LEU A 275 9.68 10.07 3.45
C LEU A 275 10.27 11.05 4.48
N SER A 276 10.80 12.18 4.01
CA SER A 276 11.30 13.26 4.88
C SER A 276 10.21 14.21 5.41
N TYR A 277 8.96 14.04 4.98
CA TYR A 277 7.83 14.92 5.30
C TYR A 277 6.64 14.10 5.81
N PRO A 278 6.64 13.70 7.11
CA PRO A 278 5.66 12.77 7.67
C PRO A 278 4.19 13.15 7.44
N ALA A 279 3.85 14.43 7.59
CA ALA A 279 2.47 14.90 7.38
C ALA A 279 1.99 14.73 5.93
N LEU A 280 2.87 14.96 4.94
CA LEU A 280 2.53 14.78 3.52
C LEU A 280 2.43 13.29 3.17
N LEU A 281 3.31 12.46 3.75
CA LEU A 281 3.24 11.01 3.60
C LEU A 281 1.92 10.47 4.16
N ALA A 282 1.56 10.83 5.39
CA ALA A 282 0.32 10.43 6.05
C ALA A 282 -0.92 10.84 5.23
N HIS A 283 -0.97 12.08 4.75
CA HIS A 283 -2.04 12.54 3.86
C HIS A 283 -2.12 11.70 2.58
N THR A 284 -0.98 11.40 1.95
CA THR A 284 -0.94 10.57 0.73
C THR A 284 -1.44 9.14 0.96
N VAL A 285 -1.06 8.51 2.08
CA VAL A 285 -1.56 7.18 2.47
C VAL A 285 -3.08 7.22 2.65
N TYR A 286 -3.59 8.21 3.38
CA TYR A 286 -5.01 8.35 3.65
C TYR A 286 -5.82 8.58 2.37
N GLN A 287 -5.36 9.45 1.47
CA GLN A 287 -6.02 9.65 0.18
C GLN A 287 -6.02 8.38 -0.68
N ALA A 288 -4.95 7.57 -0.64
CA ALA A 288 -4.92 6.29 -1.33
C ALA A 288 -5.91 5.27 -0.74
N LEU A 289 -6.07 5.23 0.59
CA LEU A 289 -7.07 4.39 1.26
C LEU A 289 -8.51 4.81 0.90
N ILE A 290 -8.80 6.12 0.89
CA ILE A 290 -10.10 6.65 0.44
C ILE A 290 -10.36 6.24 -1.00
N PHE A 291 -9.38 6.42 -1.89
CA PHE A 291 -9.51 6.01 -3.29
C PHE A 291 -9.87 4.52 -3.40
N ASP A 292 -9.17 3.65 -2.67
CA ASP A 292 -9.45 2.22 -2.69
C ASP A 292 -10.84 1.87 -2.14
N SER A 293 -11.32 2.54 -1.09
CA SER A 293 -12.69 2.36 -0.57
C SER A 293 -13.72 2.76 -1.62
N ASN A 294 -13.60 3.98 -2.14
CA ASN A 294 -14.55 4.51 -3.09
C ASN A 294 -14.58 3.66 -4.38
N MET A 295 -13.43 3.14 -4.85
CA MET A 295 -13.40 2.27 -6.03
C MET A 295 -14.20 0.97 -5.79
N ARG A 296 -14.10 0.40 -4.58
CA ARG A 296 -14.91 -0.77 -4.19
C ARG A 296 -16.38 -0.44 -4.09
N GLU A 297 -16.74 0.74 -3.59
CA GLU A 297 -18.13 1.22 -3.57
C GLU A 297 -18.70 1.43 -4.97
N LEU A 298 -17.88 1.85 -5.93
CA LEU A 298 -18.25 1.87 -7.35
C LEU A 298 -18.41 0.45 -7.94
N GLY A 299 -18.04 -0.61 -7.21
CA GLY A 299 -18.13 -2.00 -7.63
C GLY A 299 -16.88 -2.53 -8.34
N TYR A 300 -15.74 -1.84 -8.22
CA TYR A 300 -14.47 -2.33 -8.77
C TYR A 300 -13.78 -3.30 -7.80
N GLU A 301 -13.42 -4.48 -8.31
CA GLU A 301 -12.66 -5.48 -7.56
C GLU A 301 -11.18 -5.45 -7.94
N PHE A 302 -10.30 -5.05 -7.02
CA PHE A 302 -8.86 -5.07 -7.31
C PHE A 302 -8.35 -6.48 -7.63
N VAL A 303 -7.57 -6.60 -8.70
CA VAL A 303 -6.96 -7.89 -9.09
C VAL A 303 -5.87 -8.24 -8.07
N VAL A 304 -6.09 -9.32 -7.32
CA VAL A 304 -5.14 -9.84 -6.33
C VAL A 304 -4.33 -10.96 -6.98
N SER A 305 -2.98 -10.84 -6.96
CA SER A 305 -2.10 -11.93 -7.43
C SER A 305 -2.37 -13.22 -6.65
N ALA A 306 -2.11 -14.37 -7.25
CA ALA A 306 -2.27 -15.67 -6.57
C ALA A 306 -1.43 -15.77 -5.29
N GLU A 307 -0.26 -15.11 -5.22
CA GLU A 307 0.52 -15.00 -3.99
C GLU A 307 -0.12 -14.05 -2.96
N ALA A 308 -0.69 -12.93 -3.41
CA ALA A 308 -1.35 -11.94 -2.54
C ALA A 308 -2.68 -12.45 -1.96
N LYS A 309 -3.31 -13.46 -2.59
CA LYS A 309 -4.46 -14.19 -2.03
C LYS A 309 -4.10 -14.93 -0.74
N LYS A 310 -2.82 -15.28 -0.53
CA LYS A 310 -2.36 -15.93 0.71
C LYS A 310 -2.11 -14.95 1.86
N THR A 311 -1.94 -13.66 1.56
CA THR A 311 -1.62 -12.61 2.54
C THR A 311 -2.81 -11.73 2.91
N GLU A 312 -4.02 -12.02 2.39
CA GLU A 312 -5.27 -11.29 2.66
C GLU A 312 -5.26 -9.78 2.39
N GLU A 313 -4.24 -9.28 1.71
CA GLU A 313 -4.22 -7.91 1.23
C GLU A 313 -5.18 -7.83 0.04
N LYS A 314 -6.42 -7.40 0.33
CA LYS A 314 -7.35 -6.91 -0.69
C LYS A 314 -6.57 -5.85 -1.47
N GLY A 315 -6.32 -6.12 -2.75
CA GLY A 315 -5.52 -5.25 -3.61
C GLY A 315 -6.00 -3.80 -3.56
N GLY A 316 -5.17 -2.89 -4.05
CA GLY A 316 -5.46 -1.47 -3.93
C GLY A 316 -4.26 -0.63 -4.30
N VAL A 317 -4.49 0.62 -4.64
CA VAL A 317 -3.41 1.58 -4.89
C VAL A 317 -2.65 1.87 -3.58
N SER A 318 -3.32 1.80 -2.43
CA SER A 318 -2.66 1.91 -1.11
C SER A 318 -1.64 0.81 -0.83
N SER A 319 -1.82 -0.40 -1.40
CA SER A 319 -0.88 -1.52 -1.26
C SER A 319 0.51 -1.19 -1.78
N VAL A 320 0.62 -0.33 -2.79
CA VAL A 320 1.91 0.14 -3.31
C VAL A 320 2.75 0.77 -2.21
N ILE A 321 2.08 1.42 -1.25
CA ILE A 321 2.73 2.07 -0.11
C ILE A 321 2.87 1.10 1.06
N LEU A 322 1.76 0.45 1.44
CA LEU A 322 1.70 -0.38 2.64
C LEU A 322 2.55 -1.65 2.55
N CYS A 323 2.72 -2.23 1.36
CA CYS A 323 3.55 -3.44 1.18
C CYS A 323 5.06 -3.12 1.17
N GLN A 324 5.47 -1.86 1.06
CA GLN A 324 6.87 -1.44 1.16
C GLN A 324 7.20 -1.19 2.62
N LYS A 325 7.98 -2.10 3.23
CA LYS A 325 8.30 -2.06 4.65
C LYS A 325 8.89 -0.72 5.08
N GLU A 326 9.82 -0.19 4.30
CA GLU A 326 10.52 1.07 4.60
C GLU A 326 9.55 2.26 4.60
N TRP A 327 8.56 2.25 3.72
CA TRP A 327 7.59 3.36 3.61
C TRP A 327 6.53 3.28 4.70
N PHE A 328 6.06 2.07 5.00
CA PHE A 328 5.15 1.85 6.13
C PHE A 328 5.82 2.19 7.46
N ASP A 329 7.06 1.76 7.68
CA ASP A 329 7.81 2.05 8.91
C ASP A 329 8.03 3.56 9.09
N ALA A 330 8.35 4.29 8.02
CA ALA A 330 8.48 5.75 8.05
C ALA A 330 7.16 6.45 8.37
N TRP A 331 6.03 5.97 7.82
CA TRP A 331 4.71 6.50 8.15
C TRP A 331 4.35 6.23 9.62
N LEU A 332 4.54 4.99 10.09
CA LEU A 332 4.26 4.60 11.47
C LEU A 332 5.05 5.43 12.49
N GLU A 333 6.34 5.66 12.24
CA GLU A 333 7.16 6.51 13.11
C GLU A 333 6.71 7.97 13.09
N GLY A 334 6.30 8.46 11.92
CA GLY A 334 5.69 9.79 11.76
C GLY A 334 4.41 9.95 12.59
N GLU A 335 3.51 8.98 12.55
CA GLU A 335 2.26 8.95 13.32
C GLU A 335 2.51 8.82 14.82
N LYS A 336 3.47 7.96 15.21
CA LYS A 336 3.90 7.84 16.61
C LYS A 336 4.37 9.18 17.16
N LYS A 337 5.30 9.84 16.46
CA LYS A 337 5.81 11.15 16.88
C LYS A 337 4.71 12.20 16.93
N PHE A 338 3.84 12.24 15.92
CA PHE A 338 2.70 13.16 15.90
C PHE A 338 1.78 12.94 17.11
N ALA A 339 1.46 11.70 17.44
CA ALA A 339 0.64 11.36 18.60
C ALA A 339 1.33 11.72 19.93
N GLU A 340 2.64 11.49 20.05
CA GLU A 340 3.42 11.89 21.22
C GLU A 340 3.44 13.42 21.41
N ASP A 341 3.68 14.18 20.34
CA ASP A 341 3.67 15.65 20.38
C ASP A 341 2.30 16.19 20.78
N GLN A 342 1.20 15.65 20.20
CA GLN A 342 -0.18 16.01 20.57
C GLN A 342 -0.49 15.65 22.03
N TYR A 343 -0.05 14.48 22.50
CA TYR A 343 -0.21 14.08 23.90
C TYR A 343 0.50 15.07 24.85
N LEU A 344 1.74 15.44 24.54
CA LEU A 344 2.51 16.40 25.33
C LEU A 344 1.85 17.79 25.37
N GLU A 345 1.29 18.24 24.25
CA GLU A 345 0.50 19.48 24.20
C GLU A 345 -0.74 19.40 25.12
N ILE A 346 -1.46 18.27 25.09
CA ILE A 346 -2.63 18.06 25.94
C ILE A 346 -2.27 18.15 27.43
N ILE A 347 -1.22 17.45 27.88
CA ILE A 347 -0.86 17.40 29.31
C ILE A 347 -0.17 18.67 29.81
N SER A 348 0.44 19.46 28.91
CA SER A 348 1.11 20.73 29.22
C SER A 348 0.17 21.93 29.16
N SER A 349 -1.02 21.77 28.58
CA SER A 349 -2.03 22.83 28.54
C SER A 349 -2.41 23.32 29.94
N SER A 350 -2.56 24.64 30.08
CA SER A 350 -2.83 25.27 31.38
C SER A 350 -4.14 24.82 32.03
N ASP A 351 -5.10 24.35 31.22
CA ASP A 351 -6.42 23.89 31.62
C ASP A 351 -6.54 22.35 31.66
N ALA A 352 -5.45 21.62 31.39
CA ALA A 352 -5.43 20.15 31.31
C ALA A 352 -6.16 19.49 32.48
N TRP A 353 -5.86 19.92 33.70
CA TRP A 353 -6.34 19.30 34.93
C TRP A 353 -7.55 20.03 35.54
N HIS A 354 -8.27 20.83 34.75
CA HIS A 354 -9.55 21.39 35.17
C HIS A 354 -10.65 20.37 34.97
N ILE A 355 -11.49 20.19 35.99
CA ILE A 355 -12.69 19.35 35.91
C ILE A 355 -13.74 20.18 35.18
N VAL A 356 -14.27 19.67 34.08
CA VAL A 356 -15.36 20.33 33.38
C VAL A 356 -16.66 20.05 34.12
N ASP A 357 -17.41 21.11 34.41
CA ASP A 357 -18.79 21.03 34.84
C ASP A 357 -19.67 21.35 33.63
N ASP A 358 -20.42 20.39 33.11
CA ASP A 358 -21.37 20.61 32.00
C ASP A 358 -22.60 21.45 32.42
N ASP A 359 -22.65 21.94 33.66
CA ASP A 359 -23.77 22.68 34.22
C ASP A 359 -23.87 24.16 33.75
N SER A 360 -23.17 24.59 32.70
CA SER A 360 -23.24 26.01 32.26
C SER A 360 -24.18 26.31 31.09
N ASN A 361 -24.93 25.35 30.51
CA ASN A 361 -25.84 25.68 29.39
C ASN A 361 -27.13 24.87 29.17
N ASP A 362 -27.50 23.89 30.00
CA ASP A 362 -28.79 23.20 29.81
C ASP A 362 -29.80 23.52 30.91
N SER A 363 -30.90 24.13 30.46
CA SER A 363 -32.12 24.45 31.20
C SER A 363 -32.63 23.31 32.08
N ASP A 364 -33.17 23.71 33.24
CA ASP A 364 -33.48 22.97 34.45
C ASP A 364 -34.43 21.73 34.41
N GLU A 365 -34.73 21.11 33.26
CA GLU A 365 -35.78 20.06 33.20
C GLU A 365 -35.31 18.58 33.11
N HIS A 366 -34.00 18.30 32.97
CA HIS A 366 -33.51 16.92 32.82
C HIS A 366 -32.46 16.49 33.87
N LYS A 367 -32.67 16.87 35.14
CA LYS A 367 -31.76 16.51 36.25
C LYS A 367 -31.98 15.12 36.86
N LEU A 368 -33.14 14.48 36.65
CA LEU A 368 -33.49 13.24 37.37
C LEU A 368 -33.15 11.93 36.64
N SER A 369 -32.76 11.97 35.36
CA SER A 369 -32.37 10.77 34.59
C SER A 369 -30.86 10.66 34.32
N ARG A 370 -30.03 11.46 35.01
CA ARG A 370 -28.57 11.58 34.81
C ARG A 370 -27.72 10.70 35.74
N SER A 371 -28.33 9.73 36.41
CA SER A 371 -27.57 8.72 37.15
C SER A 371 -26.83 7.80 36.15
N ILE A 372 -25.50 7.94 36.09
CA ILE A 372 -24.47 7.09 35.43
C ILE A 372 -23.87 7.63 34.10
N ALA A 373 -24.51 8.54 33.38
CA ALA A 373 -24.14 8.78 31.96
C ALA A 373 -22.93 9.68 31.67
N GLU A 374 -22.52 10.63 32.54
CA GLU A 374 -21.31 11.42 32.29
C GLU A 374 -20.52 11.61 33.58
N LEU A 375 -19.54 10.73 33.80
CA LEU A 375 -18.46 10.99 34.75
C LEU A 375 -17.86 12.37 34.42
N LYS A 376 -17.92 13.30 35.38
CA LYS A 376 -17.16 14.56 35.30
C LYS A 376 -15.71 14.21 35.01
N ALA A 377 -15.13 14.80 33.98
CA ALA A 377 -13.79 14.46 33.51
C ALA A 377 -12.90 15.70 33.49
N THR A 378 -11.60 15.47 33.56
CA THR A 378 -10.62 16.53 33.29
C THR A 378 -10.55 16.81 31.78
N ASN A 379 -10.20 18.03 31.41
CA ASN A 379 -9.96 18.38 30.01
C ASN A 379 -8.90 17.47 29.37
N SER A 380 -7.86 17.10 30.11
CA SER A 380 -6.83 16.16 29.65
C SER A 380 -7.42 14.80 29.33
N ALA A 381 -8.28 14.24 30.20
CA ALA A 381 -8.90 12.93 29.94
C ALA A 381 -9.80 12.96 28.70
N ARG A 382 -10.60 14.03 28.51
CA ARG A 382 -11.44 14.22 27.32
C ARG A 382 -10.59 14.34 26.04
N ARG A 383 -9.53 15.15 26.08
CA ARG A 383 -8.63 15.34 24.93
C ARG A 383 -7.80 14.09 24.61
N VAL A 384 -7.34 13.34 25.62
CA VAL A 384 -6.64 12.06 25.42
C VAL A 384 -7.57 11.02 24.80
N LYS A 385 -8.82 10.92 25.26
CA LYS A 385 -9.85 10.07 24.62
C LYS A 385 -10.00 10.43 23.13
N ALA A 386 -10.17 11.72 22.82
CA ALA A 386 -10.30 12.19 21.45
C ALA A 386 -9.05 11.91 20.59
N LEU A 387 -7.85 12.04 21.17
CA LEU A 387 -6.60 11.69 20.49
C LEU A 387 -6.53 10.19 20.16
N VAL A 388 -6.93 9.33 21.10
CA VAL A 388 -6.98 7.87 20.87
C VAL A 388 -7.99 7.54 19.77
N GLU A 389 -9.18 8.13 19.79
CA GLU A 389 -10.20 7.95 18.75
C GLU A 389 -9.69 8.42 17.38
N GLN A 390 -9.01 9.57 17.33
CA GLN A 390 -8.38 10.07 16.12
C GLN A 390 -7.32 9.09 15.57
N VAL A 391 -6.51 8.48 16.43
CA VAL A 391 -5.52 7.46 16.02
C VAL A 391 -6.26 6.23 15.48
N THR A 392 -7.32 5.76 16.15
CA THR A 392 -8.16 4.65 15.69
C THR A 392 -8.68 4.89 14.28
N ASP A 393 -9.21 6.08 14.00
CA ASP A 393 -9.71 6.47 12.67
C ASP A 393 -8.64 6.43 11.57
N ARG A 394 -7.35 6.60 11.92
CA ARG A 394 -6.25 6.56 10.95
C ARG A 394 -5.94 5.15 10.47
N TYR A 395 -5.99 4.16 11.36
CA TYR A 395 -5.53 2.81 11.05
C TYR A 395 -6.67 1.80 10.87
N SER A 396 -7.90 2.12 11.29
CA SER A 396 -9.08 1.28 11.03
C SER A 396 -9.31 0.96 9.54
N PRO A 397 -9.07 1.88 8.57
CA PRO A 397 -9.29 1.58 7.15
C PRO A 397 -8.21 0.69 6.52
N LEU A 398 -7.12 0.37 7.24
CA LEU A 398 -6.03 -0.42 6.69
C LEU A 398 -6.52 -1.84 6.34
N PRO A 399 -6.16 -2.40 5.17
CA PRO A 399 -6.63 -3.72 4.78
C PRO A 399 -5.98 -4.87 5.56
N SER A 400 -4.74 -4.69 6.04
CA SER A 400 -3.97 -5.73 6.70
C SER A 400 -4.07 -5.63 8.22
N PHE A 401 -4.52 -6.71 8.86
CA PHE A 401 -4.53 -6.83 10.33
C PHE A 401 -3.14 -6.70 10.93
N ALA A 402 -2.09 -7.15 10.24
CA ALA A 402 -0.71 -6.99 10.71
C ALA A 402 -0.32 -5.50 10.81
N HIS A 403 -0.77 -4.67 9.88
CA HIS A 403 -0.56 -3.22 9.94
C HIS A 403 -1.39 -2.59 11.06
N ARG A 404 -2.66 -2.98 11.21
CA ARG A 404 -3.54 -2.51 12.31
C ARG A 404 -2.94 -2.83 13.69
N THR A 405 -2.47 -4.05 13.90
CA THR A 405 -1.83 -4.46 15.17
C THR A 405 -0.57 -3.64 15.47
N ARG A 406 0.23 -3.29 14.45
CA ARG A 406 1.41 -2.44 14.65
C ARG A 406 1.04 -1.02 15.07
N PHE A 407 -0.03 -0.45 14.50
CA PHE A 407 -0.54 0.86 14.91
C PHE A 407 -1.05 0.86 16.35
N LEU A 408 -1.84 -0.15 16.70
CA LEU A 408 -2.30 -0.35 18.08
C LEU A 408 -1.11 -0.37 19.06
N ILE A 409 -0.11 -1.23 18.81
CA ILE A 409 1.02 -1.44 19.71
C ILE A 409 1.96 -0.22 19.77
N HIS A 410 2.28 0.38 18.63
CA HIS A 410 3.34 1.39 18.57
C HIS A 410 2.85 2.85 18.66
N VAL A 411 1.54 3.10 18.48
CA VAL A 411 0.97 4.45 18.50
C VAL A 411 -0.11 4.58 19.56
N GLN A 412 -1.13 3.71 19.55
CA GLN A 412 -2.29 3.88 20.43
C GLN A 412 -2.03 3.50 21.90
N LEU A 413 -1.48 2.31 22.16
CA LEU A 413 -1.20 1.85 23.55
C LEU A 413 -0.24 2.79 24.29
N PRO A 414 0.86 3.31 23.67
CA PRO A 414 1.75 4.25 24.35
C PRO A 414 1.06 5.51 24.87
N ILE A 415 0.00 6.01 24.21
CA ILE A 415 -0.76 7.18 24.69
C ILE A 415 -1.47 6.84 26.00
N LEU A 416 -2.11 5.68 26.07
CA LEU A 416 -2.83 5.20 27.25
C LEU A 416 -1.86 4.90 28.41
N GLU A 417 -0.70 4.32 28.13
CA GLU A 417 0.34 4.02 29.11
C GLU A 417 1.01 5.29 29.65
N GLN A 418 1.32 6.25 28.78
CA GLN A 418 1.88 7.53 29.21
C GLN A 418 0.90 8.29 30.11
N TYR A 419 -0.40 8.28 29.77
CA TYR A 419 -1.42 8.90 30.60
C TYR A 419 -1.56 8.20 31.95
N TYR A 420 -1.54 6.86 31.97
CA TYR A 420 -1.54 6.07 33.19
C TYR A 420 -0.36 6.44 34.09
N SER A 421 0.86 6.43 33.53
CA SER A 421 2.09 6.78 34.24
C SER A 421 2.02 8.20 34.80
N ARG A 422 1.47 9.15 34.04
CA ARG A 422 1.30 10.54 34.47
C ARG A 422 0.37 10.67 35.68
N VAL A 423 -0.77 9.97 35.67
CA VAL A 423 -1.73 9.95 36.77
C VAL A 423 -1.15 9.21 37.98
N SER A 424 -0.54 8.05 37.79
CA SER A 424 0.14 7.30 38.87
C SER A 424 1.22 8.15 39.55
N SER A 425 2.11 8.77 38.76
CA SER A 425 3.16 9.64 39.29
C SER A 425 2.61 10.83 40.09
N SER A 426 1.40 11.31 39.75
CA SER A 426 0.74 12.37 40.51
C SER A 426 0.26 11.89 41.89
N LEU A 427 -0.18 10.63 41.99
CA LEU A 427 -0.54 10.00 43.27
C LEU A 427 0.71 9.70 44.10
N ASP A 428 1.78 9.17 43.49
CA ASP A 428 3.06 8.91 44.16
C ASP A 428 3.65 10.20 44.76
N ALA A 429 3.58 11.30 44.00
CA ALA A 429 3.98 12.62 44.49
C ALA A 429 3.10 13.04 45.68
N PHE A 430 1.78 12.86 45.59
CA PHE A 430 0.87 13.19 46.69
C PHE A 430 1.20 12.40 47.97
N GLU A 431 1.43 11.09 47.89
CA GLU A 431 1.83 10.25 49.04
C GLU A 431 3.15 10.70 49.66
N THR A 432 4.14 11.01 48.82
CA THR A 432 5.45 11.49 49.28
C THR A 432 5.31 12.77 50.08
N PHE A 433 4.52 13.73 49.58
CA PHE A 433 4.28 15.02 50.23
C PHE A 433 3.28 14.97 51.39
N SER A 434 2.43 13.93 51.48
CA SER A 434 1.47 13.74 52.59
C SER A 434 2.07 12.93 53.76
N SER A 435 3.16 12.18 53.51
CA SER A 435 3.81 11.32 54.52
C SER A 435 4.23 12.08 55.78
N ALA A 436 3.88 11.50 56.94
CA ALA A 436 4.13 12.09 58.25
C ALA A 436 5.63 12.32 58.57
N LEU A 437 6.55 11.61 57.90
CA LEU A 437 7.99 11.78 58.07
C LEU A 437 8.50 13.13 57.56
N VAL A 438 7.92 13.65 56.46
CA VAL A 438 8.21 15.02 55.98
C VAL A 438 7.53 16.06 56.89
N ARG A 439 6.39 15.70 57.51
CA ARG A 439 5.66 16.53 58.48
C ARG A 439 6.32 16.61 59.86
N ALA A 440 7.13 15.62 60.24
CA ALA A 440 7.64 15.44 61.61
C ALA A 440 9.14 15.76 61.81
N VAL A 441 9.88 16.14 60.76
CA VAL A 441 11.31 16.50 60.89
C VAL A 441 11.53 17.99 60.60
N PRO A 442 11.55 18.85 61.64
CA PRO A 442 12.05 20.21 61.53
C PRO A 442 13.55 20.18 61.15
N GLY A 443 13.88 20.43 59.88
CA GLY A 443 15.24 20.82 59.46
C GLY A 443 16.01 19.91 58.51
N ALA A 444 15.48 18.78 58.02
CA ALA A 444 16.30 17.83 57.25
C ALA A 444 16.42 18.08 55.73
N LEU A 445 15.74 19.07 55.14
CA LEU A 445 16.02 19.54 53.78
C LEU A 445 15.97 21.06 53.74
N GLY A 446 17.15 21.67 53.77
CA GLY A 446 17.35 23.11 53.69
C GLY A 446 17.15 23.63 52.27
N VAL A 447 15.94 24.11 51.98
CA VAL A 447 15.71 25.19 51.00
C VAL A 447 14.61 26.08 51.59
N GLU A 448 14.99 27.26 52.07
CA GLU A 448 14.16 28.19 52.86
C GLU A 448 12.99 28.86 52.09
N GLY A 449 12.58 28.31 50.94
CA GLY A 449 11.47 28.83 50.13
C GLY A 449 10.25 27.91 49.93
N ALA A 450 10.37 26.59 50.16
CA ALA A 450 9.34 25.61 49.72
C ALA A 450 8.38 25.12 50.83
N LYS A 451 8.64 25.44 52.11
CA LYS A 451 7.91 24.85 53.25
C LYS A 451 6.45 25.30 53.38
N THR A 452 6.10 26.47 52.86
CA THR A 452 4.74 27.02 52.98
C THR A 452 3.79 26.52 51.89
N ASP A 453 4.32 26.20 50.71
CA ASP A 453 3.51 25.75 49.57
C ASP A 453 3.19 24.26 49.67
N SER A 454 4.11 23.39 50.09
CA SER A 454 3.85 21.95 50.19
C SER A 454 2.67 21.59 51.12
N ARG A 455 2.44 22.38 52.20
CA ARG A 455 1.32 22.19 53.13
C ARG A 455 -0.03 22.63 52.56
N LYS A 456 -0.06 23.62 51.66
CA LYS A 456 -1.27 24.03 50.93
C LYS A 456 -1.60 23.04 49.81
N LEU A 457 -0.56 22.53 49.14
CA LEU A 457 -0.65 21.67 47.96
C LEU A 457 -1.16 20.24 48.25
N THR A 458 -1.09 19.76 49.50
CA THR A 458 -1.53 18.40 49.92
C THR A 458 -2.46 18.38 51.13
N GLY A 459 -2.87 19.56 51.61
CA GLY A 459 -3.79 19.70 52.74
C GLY A 459 -5.02 20.52 52.38
N GLY A 460 -6.11 20.26 53.07
CA GLY A 460 -7.40 20.92 52.82
C GLY A 460 -8.05 20.49 51.51
N VAL A 461 -9.01 21.31 51.10
CA VAL A 461 -9.82 21.13 49.88
C VAL A 461 -8.97 21.02 48.61
N GLU A 462 -7.83 21.72 48.51
CA GLU A 462 -6.94 21.65 47.35
C GLU A 462 -6.28 20.26 47.19
N GLY A 463 -5.93 19.62 48.31
CA GLY A 463 -5.41 18.25 48.32
C GLY A 463 -6.46 17.25 47.85
N SER A 464 -7.68 17.34 48.38
CA SER A 464 -8.81 16.51 47.94
C SER A 464 -9.16 16.74 46.48
N GLN A 465 -9.15 17.98 45.99
CA GLN A 465 -9.41 18.28 44.58
C GLN A 465 -8.39 17.63 43.64
N ARG A 466 -7.12 17.50 44.04
CA ARG A 466 -6.08 16.81 43.25
C ARG A 466 -6.35 15.31 43.15
N LEU A 467 -6.71 14.68 44.26
CA LEU A 467 -7.08 13.27 44.29
C LEU A 467 -8.36 13.02 43.47
N CYS A 468 -9.36 13.91 43.57
CA CYS A 468 -10.54 13.86 42.72
C CYS A 468 -10.19 13.96 41.23
N LYS A 469 -9.28 14.86 40.84
CA LYS A 469 -8.82 14.98 39.44
C LYS A 469 -8.17 13.70 38.95
N ALA A 470 -7.31 13.07 39.75
CA ALA A 470 -6.67 11.80 39.42
C ALA A 470 -7.69 10.66 39.28
N LEU A 471 -8.60 10.53 40.26
CA LEU A 471 -9.68 9.55 40.26
C LEU A 471 -10.57 9.67 39.02
N LEU A 472 -11.10 10.87 38.76
CA LEU A 472 -11.98 11.13 37.64
C LEU A 472 -11.28 10.90 36.29
N SER A 473 -10.01 11.31 36.18
CA SER A 473 -9.21 11.06 34.98
C SER A 473 -9.03 9.57 34.69
N ALA A 474 -8.74 8.78 35.73
CA ALA A 474 -8.55 7.34 35.60
C ALA A 474 -9.87 6.63 35.23
N ARG A 475 -10.96 6.92 35.96
CA ARG A 475 -12.30 6.33 35.71
C ARG A 475 -12.85 6.69 34.32
N TYR A 476 -12.59 7.90 33.85
CA TYR A 476 -13.07 8.33 32.53
C TYR A 476 -12.41 7.55 31.39
N VAL A 477 -11.08 7.39 31.44
CA VAL A 477 -10.33 6.62 30.43
C VAL A 477 -10.63 5.12 30.56
N GLU A 478 -10.77 4.58 31.78
CA GLU A 478 -11.24 3.22 32.05
C GLU A 478 -12.58 2.93 31.34
N SER A 479 -13.57 3.81 31.55
CA SER A 479 -14.88 3.69 30.93
C SER A 479 -14.83 3.86 29.40
N ALA A 480 -13.91 4.66 28.87
CA ALA A 480 -13.70 4.76 27.43
C ALA A 480 -13.14 3.45 26.86
N MET A 481 -12.12 2.86 27.50
CA MET A 481 -11.54 1.58 27.09
C MET A 481 -12.54 0.42 27.16
N GLN A 482 -13.42 0.40 28.16
CA GLN A 482 -14.52 -0.58 28.23
C GLN A 482 -15.43 -0.48 27.01
N ARG A 483 -15.82 0.74 26.61
CA ARG A 483 -16.64 0.95 25.40
C ARG A 483 -15.91 0.54 24.12
N TRP A 484 -14.66 0.99 23.95
CA TRP A 484 -13.86 0.64 22.77
C TRP A 484 -13.63 -0.87 22.66
N GLY A 485 -13.46 -1.56 23.78
CA GLY A 485 -13.33 -3.02 23.81
C GLY A 485 -14.53 -3.78 23.26
N GLU A 486 -15.72 -3.17 23.25
CA GLU A 486 -16.97 -3.74 22.74
C GLU A 486 -17.27 -3.31 21.29
N GLU A 487 -16.46 -2.44 20.68
CA GLU A 487 -16.66 -2.03 19.29
C GLU A 487 -16.26 -3.14 18.31
N GLU A 488 -17.05 -3.30 17.24
CA GLU A 488 -16.87 -4.33 16.20
C GLU A 488 -15.42 -4.38 15.69
N PHE A 489 -14.83 -3.21 15.44
CA PHE A 489 -13.46 -3.09 14.98
C PHE A 489 -12.43 -3.75 15.91
N PHE A 490 -12.50 -3.49 17.22
CA PHE A 490 -11.54 -4.02 18.19
C PHE A 490 -11.80 -5.50 18.48
N LEU A 491 -13.07 -5.94 18.46
CA LEU A 491 -13.44 -7.35 18.58
C LEU A 491 -12.91 -8.18 17.40
N GLU A 492 -13.06 -7.68 16.17
CA GLU A 492 -12.50 -8.31 14.98
C GLU A 492 -10.97 -8.35 15.03
N LEU A 493 -10.34 -7.22 15.37
CA LEU A 493 -8.88 -7.12 15.48
C LEU A 493 -8.34 -8.10 16.53
N TRP A 494 -8.99 -8.20 17.69
CA TRP A 494 -8.57 -9.11 18.75
C TRP A 494 -8.76 -10.57 18.40
N THR A 495 -9.87 -10.91 17.76
CA THR A 495 -10.13 -12.26 17.24
C THR A 495 -9.03 -12.66 16.25
N GLU A 496 -8.64 -11.76 15.35
CA GLU A 496 -7.62 -12.05 14.35
C GLU A 496 -6.20 -12.14 14.93
N ILE A 497 -5.87 -11.29 15.90
CA ILE A 497 -4.59 -11.37 16.64
C ILE A 497 -4.49 -12.73 17.34
N ASN A 498 -5.58 -13.22 17.94
CA ASN A 498 -5.62 -14.51 18.59
C ASN A 498 -5.59 -15.66 17.58
N HIS A 499 -6.23 -15.53 16.42
CA HIS A 499 -6.22 -16.58 15.40
C HIS A 499 -4.82 -16.78 14.78
N ARG A 500 -4.08 -15.70 14.51
CA ARG A 500 -2.77 -15.76 13.86
C ARG A 500 -1.61 -15.87 14.84
N ALA A 501 -0.87 -16.98 14.80
CA ALA A 501 0.31 -17.21 15.64
C ALA A 501 1.35 -16.07 15.57
N THR A 502 1.61 -15.49 14.39
CA THR A 502 2.59 -14.41 14.23
C THR A 502 2.16 -13.09 14.87
N LEU A 503 0.86 -12.80 14.90
CA LEU A 503 0.31 -11.62 15.57
C LEU A 503 0.22 -11.87 17.07
N ARG A 504 -0.20 -13.07 17.48
CA ARG A 504 -0.25 -13.50 18.87
C ARG A 504 1.11 -13.35 19.56
N THR A 505 2.17 -13.89 18.97
CA THR A 505 3.52 -13.78 19.55
C THR A 505 3.96 -12.31 19.70
N ARG A 506 3.53 -11.40 18.82
CA ARG A 506 3.81 -9.96 18.95
C ARG A 506 2.99 -9.31 20.07
N ALA A 507 1.72 -9.71 20.20
CA ALA A 507 0.84 -9.22 21.25
C ALA A 507 1.32 -9.69 22.64
N GLU A 508 1.71 -10.96 22.77
CA GLU A 508 2.25 -11.56 24.00
C GLU A 508 3.56 -10.90 24.48
N MET A 509 4.34 -10.30 23.59
CA MET A 509 5.53 -9.53 23.97
C MET A 509 5.20 -8.18 24.63
N HIS A 510 3.96 -7.68 24.50
CA HIS A 510 3.58 -6.37 25.00
C HIS A 510 2.86 -6.48 26.35
N PRO A 511 3.37 -5.83 27.42
CA PRO A 511 2.88 -6.05 28.79
C PRO A 511 1.44 -5.54 29.03
N SER A 512 0.98 -4.61 28.20
CA SER A 512 -0.35 -3.98 28.32
C SER A 512 -1.45 -4.69 27.53
N LEU A 513 -1.11 -5.78 26.84
CA LEU A 513 -2.09 -6.62 26.14
C LEU A 513 -2.36 -7.88 26.97
N PRO A 514 -3.61 -8.40 26.96
CA PRO A 514 -3.93 -9.62 27.67
C PRO A 514 -3.15 -10.82 27.12
N ASN A 515 -2.72 -11.71 28.01
CA ASN A 515 -2.11 -12.96 27.60
C ASN A 515 -3.20 -13.95 27.16
N ALA A 516 -3.17 -14.35 25.90
CA ALA A 516 -4.16 -15.23 25.31
C ALA A 516 -4.22 -16.62 25.99
N ALA A 517 -3.14 -17.04 26.66
CA ALA A 517 -3.06 -18.32 27.36
C ALA A 517 -3.85 -18.35 28.68
N ASP A 518 -4.03 -17.20 29.35
CA ASP A 518 -4.65 -17.13 30.67
C ASP A 518 -6.19 -17.16 30.60
N HIS A 519 -6.77 -16.93 29.42
CA HIS A 519 -8.22 -16.82 29.19
C HIS A 519 -8.78 -17.83 28.17
N GLN A 520 -8.02 -18.87 27.79
CA GLN A 520 -8.53 -19.97 26.96
C GLN A 520 -9.28 -21.00 27.82
N SER A 521 -10.51 -20.70 28.22
CA SER A 521 -11.41 -21.67 28.84
C SER A 521 -12.41 -22.22 27.81
N SER A 522 -12.31 -23.52 27.52
CA SER A 522 -13.28 -24.39 26.83
C SER A 522 -13.98 -23.93 25.52
N LYS A 523 -13.63 -24.58 24.40
CA LYS A 523 -14.48 -24.90 23.22
C LYS A 523 -15.18 -23.74 22.47
N SER A 524 -14.80 -22.49 22.70
CA SER A 524 -15.20 -21.33 21.91
C SER A 524 -13.98 -20.83 21.11
N ASP A 525 -14.13 -20.64 19.80
CA ASP A 525 -13.08 -20.02 18.94
C ASP A 525 -12.96 -18.49 19.18
N ALA A 526 -13.87 -17.90 19.97
CA ALA A 526 -13.85 -16.47 20.31
C ALA A 526 -13.15 -16.24 21.66
N PRO A 527 -12.22 -15.28 21.76
CA PRO A 527 -11.57 -14.91 23.02
C PRO A 527 -12.59 -14.33 24.02
N GLU A 528 -12.51 -14.76 25.29
CA GLU A 528 -13.44 -14.33 26.35
C GLU A 528 -13.16 -12.90 26.87
N CYS A 529 -11.98 -12.34 26.60
CA CYS A 529 -11.56 -11.01 27.06
C CYS A 529 -11.45 -9.99 25.92
N THR A 530 -11.53 -8.70 26.27
CA THR A 530 -11.32 -7.59 25.32
C THR A 530 -9.84 -7.25 25.17
N ILE A 531 -9.46 -6.60 24.07
CA ILE A 531 -8.06 -6.22 23.80
C ILE A 531 -7.48 -5.23 24.82
N PHE A 532 -8.32 -4.51 25.56
CA PHE A 532 -7.93 -3.52 26.55
C PHE A 532 -8.02 -4.02 28.00
N GLU A 533 -8.37 -5.29 28.24
CA GLU A 533 -8.69 -5.83 29.57
C GLU A 533 -7.59 -5.59 30.62
N GLU A 534 -6.33 -5.76 30.25
CA GLU A 534 -5.18 -5.54 31.14
C GLU A 534 -5.05 -4.06 31.52
N LEU A 535 -5.16 -3.15 30.55
CA LEU A 535 -5.16 -1.71 30.82
C LEU A 535 -6.38 -1.28 31.63
N ILE A 536 -7.56 -1.83 31.37
CA ILE A 536 -8.76 -1.58 32.19
C ILE A 536 -8.46 -1.97 33.64
N THR A 537 -7.94 -3.17 33.87
CA THR A 537 -7.57 -3.66 35.21
C THR A 537 -6.56 -2.73 35.92
N GLN A 538 -5.56 -2.24 35.20
CA GLN A 538 -4.57 -1.30 35.74
C GLN A 538 -5.21 0.04 36.11
N TYR A 539 -6.04 0.61 35.24
CA TYR A 539 -6.75 1.86 35.50
C TYR A 539 -7.78 1.73 36.63
N THR A 540 -8.46 0.59 36.75
CA THR A 540 -9.35 0.29 37.89
C THR A 540 -8.58 0.30 39.21
N LYS A 541 -7.41 -0.35 39.27
CA LYS A 541 -6.55 -0.34 40.48
C LYS A 541 -6.05 1.06 40.81
N LEU A 542 -5.67 1.84 39.80
CA LEU A 542 -5.24 3.22 39.96
C LEU A 542 -6.37 4.11 40.50
N ALA A 543 -7.59 3.93 39.99
CA ALA A 543 -8.77 4.62 40.47
C ALA A 543 -9.09 4.24 41.93
N SER A 544 -9.09 2.95 42.28
CA SER A 544 -9.30 2.50 43.66
C SER A 544 -8.24 3.08 44.62
N ARG A 545 -6.97 3.12 44.21
CA ARG A 545 -5.89 3.75 45.00
C ARG A 545 -6.18 5.24 45.24
N ALA A 546 -6.57 5.99 44.19
CA ALA A 546 -6.91 7.40 44.33
C ALA A 546 -8.11 7.62 45.26
N GLU A 547 -9.11 6.73 45.20
CA GLU A 547 -10.28 6.73 46.07
C GLU A 547 -9.91 6.48 47.53
N ASP A 548 -9.11 5.45 47.83
CA ASP A 548 -8.63 5.14 49.18
C ASP A 548 -7.84 6.31 49.79
N MET A 549 -6.95 6.92 48.99
CA MET A 549 -6.21 8.11 49.41
C MET A 549 -7.13 9.30 49.69
N LEU A 550 -8.17 9.50 48.87
CA LEU A 550 -9.14 10.57 49.05
C LEU A 550 -9.95 10.37 50.34
N VAL A 551 -10.43 9.15 50.59
CA VAL A 551 -11.14 8.80 51.83
C VAL A 551 -10.23 9.03 53.04
N SER A 552 -8.98 8.56 53.00
CA SER A 552 -8.01 8.76 54.09
C SER A 552 -7.77 10.25 54.37
N GLN A 553 -7.59 11.07 53.33
CA GLN A 553 -7.40 12.51 53.46
C GLN A 553 -8.62 13.18 54.10
N VAL A 554 -9.83 12.90 53.60
CA VAL A 554 -11.07 13.50 54.11
C VAL A 554 -11.33 13.10 55.55
N CYS A 555 -11.15 11.82 55.90
CA CYS A 555 -11.26 11.34 57.26
C CYS A 555 -10.24 12.02 58.19
N GLY A 556 -8.97 12.08 57.77
CA GLY A 556 -7.91 12.71 58.55
C GLY A 556 -8.13 14.22 58.79
N GLU A 557 -8.66 14.94 57.79
CA GLU A 557 -9.03 16.34 57.94
C GLU A 557 -10.23 16.55 58.86
N THR A 558 -11.26 15.70 58.72
CA THR A 558 -12.46 15.74 59.56
C THR A 558 -12.12 15.46 61.02
N GLU A 559 -11.30 14.43 61.28
CA GLU A 559 -10.79 14.14 62.62
C GLU A 559 -9.97 15.31 63.19
N ALA A 560 -9.09 15.91 62.38
CA ALA A 560 -8.31 17.07 62.80
C ALA A 560 -9.19 18.28 63.15
N ALA A 561 -10.26 18.50 62.39
CA ALA A 561 -11.24 19.56 62.64
C ALA A 561 -12.11 19.29 63.88
N LEU A 562 -12.38 18.02 64.19
CA LEU A 562 -13.16 17.61 65.37
C LEU A 562 -12.33 17.54 66.67
N LYS A 563 -10.99 17.47 66.61
CA LYS A 563 -10.10 17.45 67.79
C LYS A 563 -10.40 18.54 68.84
N PRO A 564 -10.61 19.82 68.48
CA PRO A 564 -10.98 20.85 69.45
C PRO A 564 -12.30 20.56 70.17
N HIS A 565 -13.27 19.96 69.48
CA HIS A 565 -14.55 19.56 70.07
C HIS A 565 -14.39 18.39 71.02
N PHE A 566 -13.56 17.39 70.69
CA PHE A 566 -13.28 16.27 71.59
C PHE A 566 -12.54 16.73 72.86
N VAL A 567 -11.59 17.67 72.75
CA VAL A 567 -10.90 18.24 73.91
C VAL A 567 -11.88 19.04 74.78
N ALA A 568 -12.80 19.80 74.19
CA ALA A 568 -13.83 20.55 74.89
C ALA A 568 -14.90 19.68 75.58
N ILE A 569 -15.08 18.42 75.17
CA ILE A 569 -15.98 17.45 75.83
C ILE A 569 -15.27 16.74 77.01
N THR A 570 -13.94 16.73 77.02
CA THR A 570 -13.12 16.06 78.05
C THR A 570 -12.65 17.01 79.16
N THR A 571 -12.96 18.30 79.03
CA THR A 571 -12.79 19.35 80.06
C THR A 571 -14.15 19.73 80.60
#